data_AF-A0A951FZI6-F1
#
_entry.id   AF-A0A951FZI6-F1
#
_cell.length_a   1.000
_cell.length_b   1.000
_cell.length_c   1.000
_cell.angle_alpha   90.00
_cell.angle_beta   90.00
_cell.angle_gamma   90.00
#
_symmetry.space_group_name_H-M   'P 1'
#
loop_
_entity.id
_entity.type
_entity.pdbx_description
1 polymer ?
#
loop_
_entity_poly.entity_id
_entity_poly.type
_entity_poly.pdbx_seq_one_letter_code
_entity_poly.pdbx_strand_id
1 'polypeptide(L)'
;MPPMVGRLIGYLAVCDPREQSIGELAESLLASRSAIANAVSYLENLTLVERSRAAGERMDRVRITMSSSHAMGFDVSEYEEQAELAREGLRVLADAAPQRRAVVLEWAAFADFLVERMPILKQEWEARREALRAAGELPDPTSPQ
;
A
#
# COMPACT_ATOMS: atom_id res chain seq x y z
N MET A 1 7.72 7.64 -5.60
CA MET A 1 8.20 6.24 -5.58
C MET A 1 9.53 6.12 -6.33
N PRO A 2 10.59 5.53 -5.74
CA PRO A 2 11.87 5.31 -6.41
C PRO A 2 11.75 4.38 -7.64
N PRO A 3 12.57 4.53 -8.69
CA PRO A 3 12.48 3.71 -9.91
C PRO A 3 12.55 2.19 -9.67
N MET A 4 13.42 1.75 -8.75
CA MET A 4 13.57 0.33 -8.42
C MET A 4 12.31 -0.28 -7.80
N VAL A 5 11.52 0.50 -7.05
CA VAL A 5 10.27 0.03 -6.47
C VAL A 5 9.27 -0.32 -7.57
N GLY A 6 9.14 0.55 -8.58
CA GLY A 6 8.27 0.28 -9.72
C GLY A 6 8.70 -0.96 -10.52
N ARG A 7 10.01 -1.13 -10.74
CA ARG A 7 10.57 -2.33 -11.39
C ARG A 7 10.28 -3.59 -10.59
N LEU A 8 10.42 -3.52 -9.27
CA LEU A 8 10.16 -4.64 -8.37
C LEU A 8 8.66 -5.03 -8.35
N ILE A 9 7.75 -4.05 -8.29
CA ILE A 9 6.30 -4.29 -8.43
C ILE A 9 6.01 -5.02 -9.73
N GLY A 10 6.51 -4.49 -10.85
CA GLY A 10 6.26 -5.06 -12.17
C GLY A 10 6.76 -6.49 -12.31
N TYR A 11 7.95 -6.78 -11.78
CA TYR A 11 8.51 -8.13 -11.80
C TYR A 11 7.74 -9.09 -10.90
N LEU A 12 7.49 -8.73 -9.64
CA LEU A 12 6.75 -9.59 -8.69
C LEU A 12 5.30 -9.86 -9.12
N ALA A 13 4.70 -8.96 -9.91
CA ALA A 13 3.36 -9.15 -10.44
C ALA A 13 3.24 -10.30 -11.46
N VAL A 14 4.35 -10.66 -12.12
CA VAL A 14 4.36 -11.62 -13.23
C VAL A 14 5.35 -12.78 -13.06
N CYS A 15 6.22 -12.74 -12.05
CA CYS A 15 7.23 -13.77 -11.86
C CYS A 15 6.60 -15.13 -11.51
N ASP A 16 7.25 -16.18 -12.00
CA ASP A 16 6.97 -17.57 -11.67
C ASP A 16 8.30 -18.26 -11.32
N PRO A 17 8.48 -18.79 -10.09
CA PRO A 17 7.50 -18.85 -8.99
C PRO A 17 7.16 -17.46 -8.41
N ARG A 18 5.93 -17.33 -7.89
CA ARG A 18 5.41 -16.08 -7.30
C ARG A 18 6.20 -15.55 -6.10
N GLU A 19 6.96 -16.42 -5.45
CA GLU A 19 7.80 -16.13 -4.30
C GLU A 19 9.26 -16.08 -4.72
N GLN A 20 9.93 -14.97 -4.43
CA GLN A 20 11.30 -14.72 -4.87
C GLN A 20 12.15 -14.23 -3.70
N SER A 21 13.38 -14.70 -3.60
CA SER A 21 14.36 -14.21 -2.64
C SER A 21 15.00 -12.91 -3.10
N ILE A 22 15.60 -12.16 -2.16
CA ILE A 22 16.38 -10.94 -2.48
C ILE A 22 17.50 -11.22 -3.49
N GLY A 23 18.10 -12.42 -3.46
CA GLY A 23 19.15 -12.83 -4.39
C GLY A 23 18.62 -12.98 -5.82
N GLU A 24 17.56 -13.76 -6.00
CA GLU A 24 16.92 -13.97 -7.31
C GLU A 24 16.39 -12.64 -7.87
N LEU A 25 15.79 -11.79 -7.04
CA LEU A 25 15.34 -10.46 -7.44
C LEU A 25 16.49 -9.56 -7.89
N ALA A 26 17.63 -9.61 -7.21
CA ALA A 26 18.82 -8.83 -7.59
C ALA A 26 19.38 -9.28 -8.94
N GLU A 27 19.41 -10.58 -9.19
CA GLU A 27 19.84 -11.17 -10.46
C GLU A 27 18.88 -10.80 -11.59
N SER A 28 17.57 -11.06 -11.43
CA SER A 28 16.56 -10.80 -12.45
C SER A 28 16.41 -9.31 -12.79
N LEU A 29 16.57 -8.42 -11.81
CA LEU A 29 16.45 -6.97 -12.02
C LEU A 29 17.79 -6.27 -12.29
N LEU A 30 18.89 -7.03 -12.38
CA LEU A 30 20.24 -6.49 -12.60
C LEU A 30 20.55 -5.34 -11.63
N ALA A 31 20.28 -5.56 -10.34
CA ALA A 31 20.39 -4.56 -9.29
C ALA A 31 21.18 -5.11 -8.10
N SER A 32 21.72 -4.22 -7.26
CA SER A 32 22.38 -4.68 -6.03
C SER A 32 21.36 -5.25 -5.05
N ARG A 33 21.80 -6.21 -4.22
CA ARG A 33 20.97 -6.75 -3.12
C ARG A 33 20.48 -5.67 -2.16
N SER A 34 21.30 -4.63 -1.92
CA SER A 34 20.91 -3.49 -1.08
C SER A 34 19.79 -2.64 -1.73
N ALA A 35 19.83 -2.42 -3.04
CA ALA A 35 18.76 -1.70 -3.74
C ALA A 35 17.44 -2.48 -3.71
N ILE A 36 17.50 -3.80 -3.87
CA ILE A 36 16.32 -4.68 -3.74
C ILE A 36 15.81 -4.68 -2.30
N ALA A 37 16.67 -4.85 -1.30
CA ALA A 37 16.25 -4.86 0.10
C ALA A 37 15.55 -3.56 0.52
N ASN A 38 16.06 -2.41 0.06
CA ASN A 38 15.43 -1.11 0.29
C ASN A 38 14.08 -0.99 -0.42
N ALA A 39 13.98 -1.47 -1.66
CA ALA A 39 12.71 -1.47 -2.40
C ALA A 39 11.66 -2.39 -1.76
N VAL A 40 12.07 -3.57 -1.28
CA VAL A 40 11.21 -4.48 -0.52
C VAL A 40 10.74 -3.82 0.77
N SER A 41 11.65 -3.26 1.57
CA SER A 41 11.28 -2.57 2.83
C SER A 41 10.30 -1.40 2.58
N TYR A 42 10.49 -0.65 1.50
CA TYR A 42 9.54 0.39 1.11
C TYR A 42 8.14 -0.18 0.81
N LEU A 43 8.06 -1.30 0.08
CA LEU A 43 6.79 -1.96 -0.24
C LEU A 43 6.15 -2.64 0.97
N GLU A 44 6.95 -3.13 1.93
CA GLU A 44 6.46 -3.70 3.18
C GLU A 44 5.77 -2.65 4.03
N ASN A 45 6.32 -1.43 4.11
CA ASN A 45 5.67 -0.31 4.80
C ASN A 45 4.33 0.05 4.16
N LEU A 46 4.20 -0.10 2.84
CA LEU A 46 2.95 0.07 2.11
C LEU A 46 2.06 -1.19 2.16
N THR A 47 2.48 -2.24 2.86
CA THR A 47 1.83 -3.56 2.92
C THR A 47 1.55 -4.20 1.55
N LEU A 48 2.32 -3.79 0.52
CA LEU A 48 2.18 -4.27 -0.85
C LEU A 48 2.93 -5.58 -1.10
N VAL A 49 3.84 -5.97 -0.20
CA VAL A 49 4.55 -7.24 -0.26
C VAL A 49 4.52 -7.94 1.09
N GLU A 50 4.59 -9.25 1.06
CA GLU A 50 4.74 -10.08 2.25
C GLU A 50 6.07 -10.84 2.19
N ARG A 51 6.71 -10.99 3.35
CA ARG A 51 7.82 -11.92 3.54
C ARG A 51 7.35 -13.22 4.18
N SER A 52 7.69 -14.32 3.54
CA SER A 52 7.53 -15.67 4.09
C SER A 52 8.88 -16.35 4.27
N ARG A 53 8.92 -17.35 5.17
CA ARG A 53 10.02 -18.32 5.23
C ARG A 53 9.43 -19.69 5.05
N ALA A 54 9.89 -20.41 4.03
CA ALA A 54 9.57 -21.82 3.89
C ALA A 54 10.25 -22.62 5.02
N ALA A 55 9.58 -23.66 5.52
CA ALA A 55 10.14 -24.53 6.56
C ALA A 55 11.45 -25.18 6.07
N GLY A 56 12.55 -24.95 6.79
CA GLY A 56 13.88 -25.45 6.43
C GLY A 56 14.71 -24.51 5.55
N GLU A 57 14.12 -23.43 5.01
CA GLU A 57 14.88 -22.39 4.32
C GLU A 57 15.40 -21.33 5.31
N ARG A 58 16.63 -20.88 5.10
CA ARG A 58 17.22 -19.75 5.84
C ARG A 58 16.91 -18.39 5.21
N MET A 59 16.41 -18.37 3.98
CA MET A 59 16.26 -17.16 3.18
C MET A 59 14.80 -16.71 3.15
N ASP A 60 14.58 -15.42 3.37
CA ASP A 60 13.24 -14.82 3.23
C ASP A 60 12.82 -14.84 1.75
N ARG A 61 11.56 -15.21 1.51
CA ARG A 61 10.88 -15.12 0.23
C ARG A 61 9.93 -13.93 0.23
N VAL A 62 9.84 -13.23 -0.89
CA VAL A 62 9.05 -12.02 -1.08
C VAL A 62 8.02 -12.29 -2.17
N ARG A 63 6.77 -11.90 -1.91
CA ARG A 63 5.69 -11.91 -2.90
C ARG A 63 4.89 -10.62 -2.83
N ILE A 64 4.35 -10.18 -3.96
CA ILE A 64 3.44 -9.03 -3.98
C ILE A 64 2.02 -9.45 -3.59
N THR A 65 1.37 -8.63 -2.77
CA THR A 65 0.02 -8.85 -2.26
C THR A 65 -0.78 -7.55 -2.31
N MET A 66 -1.94 -7.58 -2.94
CA MET A 66 -2.88 -6.44 -3.05
C MET A 66 -4.08 -6.64 -2.13
N SER A 67 -3.90 -7.33 -1.00
CA SER A 67 -4.99 -7.84 -0.16
C SER A 67 -5.37 -6.93 1.00
N SER A 68 -4.42 -6.16 1.54
CA SER A 68 -4.68 -5.28 2.69
C SER A 68 -5.43 -4.02 2.26
N SER A 69 -6.17 -3.41 3.20
CA SER A 69 -6.84 -2.13 2.94
C SER A 69 -5.84 -1.01 2.62
N HIS A 70 -4.69 -1.02 3.31
CA HIS A 70 -3.60 -0.07 3.08
C HIS A 70 -3.00 -0.22 1.67
N ALA A 71 -2.69 -1.44 1.22
CA ALA A 71 -2.19 -1.69 -0.13
C ALA A 71 -3.17 -1.25 -1.23
N MET A 72 -4.47 -1.27 -0.93
CA MET A 72 -5.52 -0.82 -1.85
C MET A 72 -5.89 0.67 -1.70
N GLY A 73 -5.27 1.40 -0.77
CA GLY A 73 -5.57 2.81 -0.53
C GLY A 73 -6.91 3.07 0.19
N PHE A 74 -7.43 2.08 0.91
CA PHE A 74 -8.67 2.19 1.70
C PHE A 74 -8.42 2.29 3.20
N ASP A 75 -7.17 2.36 3.64
CA ASP A 75 -6.84 2.56 5.05
C ASP A 75 -7.08 4.03 5.44
N VAL A 76 -7.97 4.25 6.41
CA VAL A 76 -8.33 5.59 6.87
C VAL A 76 -7.39 6.12 7.94
N SER A 77 -6.61 5.25 8.58
CA SER A 77 -5.82 5.59 9.76
C SER A 77 -4.84 6.74 9.48
N GLU A 78 -4.22 6.75 8.29
CA GLU A 78 -3.34 7.84 7.87
C GLU A 78 -4.07 9.19 7.76
N TYR A 79 -5.29 9.20 7.24
CA TYR A 79 -6.09 10.42 7.12
C TYR A 79 -6.57 10.91 8.48
N GLU A 80 -6.93 10.00 9.39
CA GLU A 80 -7.30 10.33 10.77
C GLU A 80 -6.14 10.99 11.52
N GLU A 81 -4.94 10.41 11.45
CA GLU A 81 -3.73 10.96 12.06
C GLU A 81 -3.39 12.35 11.51
N GLN A 82 -3.50 12.53 10.19
CA GLN A 82 -3.26 13.81 9.53
C GLN A 82 -4.29 14.86 9.91
N ALA A 83 -5.57 14.48 10.02
CA ALA A 83 -6.64 15.36 10.46
C ALA A 83 -6.43 15.82 11.90
N GLU A 84 -6.04 14.91 12.81
CA GLU A 84 -5.70 15.24 14.20
C GLU A 84 -4.50 16.20 14.28
N LEU A 85 -3.45 15.94 13.51
CA LEU A 85 -2.28 16.82 13.47
C LEU A 85 -2.64 18.21 12.91
N ALA A 86 -3.50 18.29 11.90
CA ALA A 86 -3.99 19.55 11.36
C ALA A 86 -4.81 20.33 12.41
N ARG A 87 -5.68 19.64 13.16
CA ARG A 87 -6.44 20.22 14.28
C ARG A 87 -5.53 20.74 15.39
N GLU A 88 -4.46 20.04 15.73
CA GLU A 88 -3.42 20.53 16.65
C GLU A 88 -2.77 21.81 16.13
N GLY A 89 -2.33 21.83 14.86
CA GLY A 89 -1.74 23.01 14.25
C GLY A 89 -2.67 24.22 14.25
N LEU A 90 -3.98 24.00 14.05
CA LEU A 90 -4.99 25.06 14.11
C LEU A 90 -5.20 25.60 15.52
N ARG A 91 -5.04 24.77 16.56
CA ARG A 91 -5.09 25.23 17.96
C ARG A 91 -3.90 26.12 18.29
N VAL A 92 -2.70 25.80 17.79
CA VAL A 92 -1.51 26.66 17.92
C VAL A 92 -1.67 27.99 17.18
N LEU A 93 -2.39 27.99 16.05
CA LEU A 93 -2.64 29.16 15.23
C LEU A 93 -3.96 29.88 15.57
N ALA A 94 -4.53 29.70 16.76
CA ALA A 94 -5.86 30.20 17.11
C ALA A 94 -6.02 31.72 16.84
N ASP A 95 -5.02 32.52 17.22
CA ASP A 95 -5.01 33.98 17.08
C ASP A 95 -4.41 34.47 15.75
N ALA A 96 -4.02 33.55 14.86
CA ALA A 96 -3.46 33.91 13.57
C ALA A 96 -4.55 34.40 12.61
N ALA A 97 -4.16 35.30 11.70
CA ALA A 97 -5.03 35.76 10.61
C ALA A 97 -5.57 34.56 9.79
N PRO A 98 -6.82 34.63 9.28
CA PRO A 98 -7.44 33.52 8.54
C PRO A 98 -6.58 32.98 7.38
N GLN A 99 -5.89 33.87 6.67
CA GLN A 99 -5.02 33.52 5.54
C GLN A 99 -3.85 32.61 5.97
N ARG A 100 -3.37 32.76 7.21
CA ARG A 100 -2.29 31.93 7.77
C ARG A 100 -2.77 30.54 8.18
N ARG A 101 -4.08 30.34 8.33
CA ARG A 101 -4.72 29.06 8.71
C ARG A 101 -5.31 28.31 7.51
N ALA A 102 -5.49 28.99 6.38
CA ALA A 102 -6.26 28.50 5.23
C ALA A 102 -5.83 27.10 4.73
N VAL A 103 -4.53 26.87 4.52
CA VAL A 103 -4.02 25.58 4.03
C VAL A 103 -4.28 24.45 5.02
N VAL A 104 -4.14 24.72 6.31
CA VAL A 104 -4.37 23.69 7.36
C VAL A 104 -5.86 23.40 7.53
N LEU A 105 -6.72 24.42 7.36
CA LEU A 105 -8.18 24.24 7.35
C LEU A 105 -8.63 23.39 6.16
N GLU A 106 -8.14 23.69 4.96
CA GLU A 106 -8.44 22.90 3.76
C GLU A 106 -8.00 21.45 3.93
N TRP A 107 -6.78 21.23 4.45
CA TRP A 107 -6.26 19.90 4.68
C TRP A 107 -7.08 19.10 5.71
N ALA A 108 -7.46 19.73 6.82
CA ALA A 108 -8.32 19.08 7.82
C ALA A 108 -9.68 18.70 7.22
N ALA A 109 -10.33 19.62 6.50
CA ALA A 109 -11.62 19.36 5.86
C ALA A 109 -11.53 18.25 4.81
N PHE A 110 -10.46 18.23 4.01
CA PHE A 110 -10.24 17.18 3.02
C PHE A 110 -9.97 15.81 3.66
N ALA A 111 -9.18 15.77 4.73
CA ALA A 111 -8.93 14.54 5.48
C ALA A 111 -10.22 13.99 6.09
N ASP A 112 -11.05 14.85 6.71
CA ASP A 112 -12.36 14.46 7.24
C ASP A 112 -13.26 13.86 6.13
N PHE A 113 -13.30 14.50 4.95
CA PHE A 113 -14.01 13.96 3.79
C PHE A 113 -13.49 12.57 3.37
N LEU A 114 -12.18 12.35 3.33
CA LEU A 114 -11.62 11.06 2.96
C LEU A 114 -11.95 9.96 3.98
N VAL A 115 -11.87 10.27 5.28
CA VAL A 115 -12.25 9.35 6.36
C VAL A 115 -13.70 8.90 6.20
N GLU A 116 -14.61 9.81 5.86
CA GLU A 116 -16.01 9.47 5.61
C GLU A 116 -16.22 8.65 4.33
N ARG A 117 -15.46 8.92 3.26
CA ARG A 117 -15.68 8.32 1.94
C ARG A 117 -14.98 6.98 1.73
N MET A 118 -13.81 6.75 2.31
CA MET A 118 -13.03 5.53 2.04
C MET A 118 -13.76 4.23 2.41
N PRO A 119 -14.47 4.12 3.55
CA PRO A 119 -15.21 2.90 3.88
C PRO A 119 -16.28 2.55 2.86
N ILE A 120 -16.94 3.58 2.30
CA ILE A 120 -17.98 3.42 1.26
C ILE A 120 -17.35 2.90 -0.03
N LEU A 121 -16.26 3.53 -0.50
CA LEU A 121 -15.57 3.10 -1.71
C LEU A 121 -14.99 1.67 -1.56
N LYS A 122 -14.50 1.33 -0.37
CA LYS A 122 -14.04 -0.03 -0.06
C LYS A 122 -15.18 -1.04 -0.21
N GLN A 123 -16.34 -0.76 0.38
CA GLN A 123 -17.50 -1.65 0.29
C GLN A 123 -17.97 -1.81 -1.17
N GLU A 124 -18.04 -0.72 -1.93
CA GLU A 124 -18.40 -0.75 -3.36
C GLU A 124 -17.42 -1.62 -4.17
N TRP A 125 -16.11 -1.49 -3.88
CA TRP A 125 -15.08 -2.29 -4.53
C TRP A 125 -15.17 -3.77 -4.15
N GLU A 126 -15.39 -4.09 -2.88
CA GLU A 126 -15.53 -5.47 -2.41
C GLU A 126 -16.72 -6.17 -3.09
N ALA A 127 -17.88 -5.49 -3.14
CA ALA A 127 -19.06 -6.00 -3.84
C ALA A 127 -18.79 -6.20 -5.34
N ARG A 128 -18.14 -5.23 -6.00
CA ARG A 128 -17.78 -5.34 -7.42
C ARG A 128 -16.80 -6.50 -7.67
N ARG A 129 -15.80 -6.68 -6.81
CA ARG A 129 -14.81 -7.75 -6.91
C ARG A 129 -15.48 -9.12 -6.83
N GLU A 130 -16.45 -9.28 -5.93
CA GLU A 130 -17.18 -10.54 -5.80
C GLU A 130 -18.02 -10.84 -7.04
N ALA A 131 -18.71 -9.83 -7.60
CA ALA A 131 -19.44 -9.98 -8.85
C ALA A 131 -18.52 -10.39 -10.02
N LEU A 132 -17.33 -9.79 -10.12
CA LEU A 132 -16.32 -10.16 -11.14
C LEU A 132 -15.82 -11.59 -10.97
N ARG A 133 -15.64 -12.07 -9.73
CA ARG A 133 -15.27 -13.46 -9.45
C ARG A 133 -16.37 -14.43 -9.81
N ALA A 134 -17.62 -14.13 -9.43
CA ALA A 134 -18.78 -14.93 -9.81
C ALA A 134 -18.97 -15.02 -11.33
N ALA A 135 -18.59 -13.97 -12.07
CA ALA A 135 -18.58 -13.96 -13.53
C ALA A 135 -17.37 -14.66 -14.17
N GLY A 136 -16.37 -15.07 -13.38
CA GLY A 136 -15.13 -15.68 -13.87
C GLY A 136 -14.13 -14.69 -14.49
N GLU A 137 -14.34 -13.38 -14.32
CA GLU A 137 -13.48 -12.31 -14.85
C GLU A 137 -12.27 -12.03 -13.95
N LEU A 138 -12.36 -12.39 -12.65
CA LEU A 138 -11.24 -12.37 -11.72
C LEU A 138 -11.03 -13.76 -11.10
N PRO A 139 -9.78 -14.26 -11.05
CA PRO A 139 -9.49 -15.53 -10.41
C PRO A 139 -9.69 -15.45 -8.89
N ASP A 140 -10.14 -16.56 -8.30
CA ASP A 140 -10.12 -16.72 -6.85
C ASP A 140 -8.69 -17.09 -6.40
N PRO A 141 -8.05 -16.27 -5.54
CA PRO A 141 -6.70 -16.58 -5.05
C PRO A 141 -6.60 -17.86 -4.21
N THR A 142 -7.73 -18.45 -3.79
CA THR A 142 -7.78 -19.73 -3.05
C THR A 142 -7.96 -20.94 -3.95
N SER A 143 -8.25 -20.75 -5.24
CA SER A 143 -8.30 -21.84 -6.20
C SER A 143 -6.87 -22.31 -6.51
N PRO A 144 -6.55 -23.61 -6.32
CA PRO A 144 -5.25 -24.14 -6.75
C PRO A 144 -5.13 -23.99 -8.27
N GLN A 145 -4.01 -23.40 -8.71
CA GLN A 145 -3.59 -23.43 -10.12
C GLN A 145 -3.08 -24.81 -10.50
#